data_AF-A0A7C5VDS5-F1
#
_entry.id   AF-A0A7C5VDS5-F1
#
_cell.length_a   1.000
_cell.length_b   1.000
_cell.length_c   1.000
_cell.angle_alpha   90.00
_cell.angle_beta   90.00
_cell.angle_gamma   90.00
#
_symmetry.space_group_name_H-M   'P 1'
#
loop_
_entity.id
_entity.type
_entity.pdbx_description
1 polymer ?
#
loop_
_entity_poly.entity_id
_entity_poly.type
_entity_poly.pdbx_seq_one_letter_code
_entity_poly.pdbx_strand_id
1 'polypeptide(L)'
;MEGWAIRRDLVLVALLEGPKTLSELSRVTGLSRSELEATLLSLKVAGLVLEQEARGLIRRKTVYSLTEQGRKEAKEARSRIERIAQEVTQKVEQGDDEGLEELLTAYALFLPLLMHLHLLDVALLQQLGDINDWAPEGEESGDELEDTWI
;
A
#
# COMPACT_ATOMS: atom_id res chain seq x y z
N MET A 1 6.99 16.10 -2.72
CA MET A 1 6.08 15.78 -3.86
C MET A 1 5.95 14.27 -4.11
N GLU A 2 6.72 13.44 -3.43
CA GLU A 2 6.90 11.99 -3.71
C GLU A 2 5.69 11.11 -3.31
N GLY A 3 5.05 11.39 -2.18
CA GLY A 3 3.95 10.55 -1.66
C GLY A 3 2.67 10.52 -2.50
N TRP A 4 2.40 11.53 -3.35
CA TRP A 4 1.23 11.50 -4.22
C TRP A 4 1.37 10.49 -5.36
N ALA A 5 2.54 10.45 -6.00
CA ALA A 5 2.80 9.53 -7.10
C ALA A 5 2.71 8.07 -6.63
N ILE A 6 3.23 7.79 -5.43
CA ILE A 6 3.13 6.49 -4.76
C ILE A 6 1.67 6.10 -4.56
N ARG A 7 0.86 6.94 -3.90
CA ARG A 7 -0.57 6.65 -3.66
C ARG A 7 -1.34 6.45 -4.95
N ARG A 8 -1.06 7.26 -5.98
CA ARG A 8 -1.65 7.10 -7.31
C ARG A 8 -1.36 5.71 -7.88
N ASP A 9 -0.10 5.30 -7.88
CA ASP A 9 0.34 4.00 -8.42
C ASP A 9 -0.28 2.84 -7.63
N LEU A 10 -0.33 2.92 -6.30
CA LEU A 10 -0.98 1.92 -5.45
C LEU A 10 -2.46 1.71 -5.82
N VAL A 11 -3.22 2.80 -5.94
CA VAL A 11 -4.66 2.71 -6.26
C VAL A 11 -4.89 2.21 -7.68
N LEU A 12 -4.09 2.66 -8.65
CA LEU A 12 -4.17 2.20 -10.03
C LEU A 12 -3.90 0.69 -10.14
N VAL A 13 -2.84 0.20 -9.50
CA VAL A 13 -2.48 -1.22 -9.54
C VAL A 13 -3.50 -2.07 -8.79
N ALA A 14 -3.99 -1.62 -7.63
CA ALA A 14 -5.08 -2.32 -6.95
C ALA A 14 -6.33 -2.46 -7.85
N LEU A 15 -6.72 -1.40 -8.58
CA LEU A 15 -7.86 -1.46 -9.50
C LEU A 15 -7.61 -2.26 -10.78
N LEU A 16 -6.36 -2.60 -11.10
CA LEU A 16 -6.03 -3.43 -12.26
C LEU A 16 -6.52 -4.88 -12.10
N GLU A 17 -6.64 -5.34 -10.86
CA GLU A 17 -7.19 -6.66 -10.53
C GLU A 17 -8.71 -6.74 -10.71
N GLY A 18 -9.39 -5.59 -10.82
CA GLY A 18 -10.81 -5.50 -11.03
C GLY A 18 -11.47 -4.39 -10.21
N PRO A 19 -12.80 -4.22 -10.35
CA PRO A 19 -13.53 -3.20 -9.63
C PRO A 19 -13.48 -3.42 -8.12
N LYS A 20 -13.21 -2.37 -7.36
CA LYS A 20 -13.12 -2.42 -5.89
C LYS A 20 -13.90 -1.28 -5.25
N THR A 21 -14.47 -1.56 -4.09
CA THR A 21 -15.03 -0.58 -3.16
C THR A 21 -13.90 0.16 -2.43
N LEU A 22 -14.23 1.28 -1.78
CA LEU A 22 -13.30 2.02 -0.93
C LEU A 22 -12.70 1.14 0.19
N SER A 23 -13.51 0.26 0.78
CA SER A 23 -13.08 -0.67 1.83
C SER A 23 -12.11 -1.72 1.31
N GLU A 24 -12.39 -2.31 0.15
CA GLU A 24 -11.48 -3.26 -0.52
C GLU A 24 -10.16 -2.58 -0.90
N LEU A 25 -10.21 -1.34 -1.40
CA LEU A 25 -9.00 -0.56 -1.71
C LEU A 25 -8.16 -0.27 -0.46
N SER A 26 -8.79 0.11 0.67
CA SER A 26 -8.07 0.37 1.91
C SER A 26 -7.33 -0.85 2.42
N ARG A 27 -7.97 -2.03 2.37
CA ARG A 27 -7.33 -3.29 2.75
C ARG A 27 -6.14 -3.65 1.88
N VAL A 28 -6.26 -3.47 0.56
CA VAL A 28 -5.22 -3.87 -0.39
C VAL A 28 -4.05 -2.88 -0.43
N THR A 29 -4.33 -1.59 -0.27
CA THR A 29 -3.31 -0.53 -0.40
C THR A 29 -2.72 -0.09 0.94
N GLY A 30 -3.36 -0.42 2.07
CA GLY A 30 -3.01 0.10 3.39
C GLY A 30 -3.34 1.58 3.61
N LEU A 31 -3.87 2.27 2.58
CA LEU A 31 -4.19 3.69 2.66
C LEU A 31 -5.43 3.94 3.52
N SER A 32 -5.41 5.06 4.25
CA SER A 32 -6.56 5.52 5.00
C SER A 32 -7.71 5.93 4.07
N ARG A 33 -8.92 6.01 4.64
CA ARG A 33 -10.11 6.38 3.89
C ARG A 33 -9.97 7.76 3.22
N SER A 34 -9.45 8.75 3.94
CA SER A 34 -9.29 10.12 3.43
C SER A 34 -8.27 10.19 2.29
N GLU A 35 -7.16 9.45 2.41
CA GLU A 35 -6.15 9.36 1.35
C GLU A 35 -6.71 8.71 0.08
N LEU A 36 -7.50 7.65 0.23
CA LEU A 36 -8.16 7.01 -0.90
C LEU A 36 -9.19 7.92 -1.56
N GLU A 37 -10.03 8.61 -0.79
CA GLU A 37 -11.03 9.53 -1.34
C GLU A 37 -10.35 10.66 -2.13
N ALA A 38 -9.28 11.25 -1.60
CA ALA A 38 -8.50 12.28 -2.30
C ALA A 38 -7.82 11.74 -3.56
N THR A 39 -7.24 10.54 -3.49
CA THR A 39 -6.55 9.90 -4.62
C THR A 39 -7.53 9.51 -5.72
N LEU A 40 -8.66 8.89 -5.37
CA LEU A 40 -9.72 8.51 -6.30
C LEU A 40 -10.37 9.73 -6.95
N LEU A 41 -10.60 10.82 -6.20
CA LEU A 41 -11.08 12.07 -6.77
C LEU A 41 -10.11 12.59 -7.85
N SER A 42 -8.82 12.63 -7.55
CA SER A 42 -7.79 13.08 -8.50
C SER A 42 -7.73 12.19 -9.74
N LEU A 43 -7.80 10.87 -9.57
CA LEU A 43 -7.80 9.90 -10.67
C LEU A 43 -9.07 9.98 -11.53
N LYS A 44 -10.23 10.29 -10.93
CA LYS A 44 -11.48 10.53 -11.65
C LYS A 44 -11.41 11.82 -12.47
N VAL A 45 -10.91 12.91 -11.87
CA VAL A 45 -10.71 14.19 -12.57
C VAL A 45 -9.74 14.02 -13.75
N ALA A 46 -8.71 13.19 -13.60
CA ALA A 46 -7.79 12.84 -14.68
C ALA A 46 -8.35 11.86 -15.72
N GLY A 47 -9.59 11.35 -15.57
CA GLY A 47 -10.21 10.40 -16.49
C GLY A 47 -9.61 8.99 -16.45
N LEU A 48 -8.91 8.62 -15.38
CA LEU A 48 -8.27 7.31 -15.20
C LEU A 48 -9.17 6.31 -14.49
N VAL A 49 -10.09 6.79 -13.67
CA VAL A 49 -11.00 5.96 -12.86
C VAL A 49 -12.45 6.39 -13.06
N LEU A 50 -13.33 5.40 -13.12
CA LEU A 50 -14.79 5.57 -13.10
C LEU A 50 -15.32 5.14 -11.74
N GLU A 51 -16.31 5.89 -11.24
CA GLU A 51 -17.12 5.50 -10.10
C GLU A 51 -18.48 4.98 -10.60
N GLN A 52 -18.91 3.83 -10.10
CA GLN A 52 -20.13 3.16 -10.54
C GLN A 52 -20.91 2.62 -9.33
N GLU A 53 -22.24 2.64 -9.41
CA GLU A 53 -23.07 1.85 -8.51
C GLU A 53 -23.10 0.39 -8.98
N ALA A 54 -22.57 -0.52 -8.19
CA ALA A 54 -22.76 -1.95 -8.38
C ALA A 54 -23.93 -2.44 -7.52
N ARG A 55 -24.85 -3.21 -8.11
CA ARG A 55 -25.81 -4.01 -7.34
C ARG A 55 -25.06 -5.13 -6.64
N GLY A 56 -24.94 -5.05 -5.31
CA GLY A 56 -24.62 -6.21 -4.49
C GLY A 56 -25.84 -7.11 -4.33
N LEU A 57 -25.63 -8.30 -3.75
CA LEU A 57 -26.69 -9.30 -3.49
C LEU A 57 -27.83 -8.75 -2.61
N ILE A 58 -27.55 -7.78 -1.74
CA ILE A 58 -28.52 -7.26 -0.75
C ILE A 58 -28.66 -5.72 -0.83
N ARG A 59 -27.60 -4.99 -1.22
CA ARG A 59 -27.58 -3.52 -1.29
C ARG A 59 -26.73 -3.03 -2.46
N ARG A 60 -26.99 -1.82 -2.94
CA ARG A 60 -26.10 -1.13 -3.88
C ARG A 60 -24.81 -0.71 -3.17
N LYS A 61 -23.67 -0.84 -3.83
CA LYS A 61 -22.36 -0.43 -3.34
C LYS A 61 -21.62 0.38 -4.40
N THR A 62 -20.93 1.43 -4.00
CA THR A 62 -20.05 2.19 -4.88
C THR A 62 -18.77 1.39 -5.14
N VAL A 63 -18.46 1.18 -6.42
CA VAL A 63 -17.21 0.56 -6.87
C VAL A 63 -16.47 1.48 -7.82
N TYR A 64 -15.15 1.34 -7.84
CA TYR A 64 -14.25 2.06 -8.71
C TYR A 64 -13.64 1.10 -9.72
N SER A 65 -13.45 1.55 -10.95
CA SER A 65 -12.85 0.74 -12.02
C SER A 65 -11.99 1.61 -12.92
N LEU A 66 -10.95 1.04 -13.52
CA LEU A 66 -10.11 1.76 -14.47
C LEU A 66 -10.84 2.06 -15.79
N THR A 67 -10.59 3.23 -16.36
CA THR A 67 -10.83 3.50 -17.79
C THR A 67 -9.82 2.73 -18.65
N GLU A 68 -9.92 2.84 -19.97
CA GLU A 68 -8.91 2.28 -20.87
C GLU A 68 -7.53 2.94 -20.65
N GLN A 69 -7.51 4.27 -20.57
CA GLN A 69 -6.29 5.01 -20.25
C GLN A 69 -5.77 4.66 -18.84
N GLY A 70 -6.67 4.56 -17.85
CA GLY A 70 -6.31 4.11 -16.51
C GLY A 70 -5.69 2.71 -16.48
N ARG A 71 -6.17 1.77 -17.30
CA ARG A 71 -5.56 0.44 -17.46
C ARG A 71 -4.15 0.50 -18.01
N LYS A 72 -3.87 1.39 -18.96
CA LYS A 72 -2.53 1.57 -19.51
C LYS A 72 -1.56 2.05 -18.42
N GLU A 73 -1.94 3.11 -17.71
CA GLU A 73 -1.11 3.67 -16.64
C GLU A 73 -0.94 2.71 -15.46
N ALA A 74 -1.98 1.95 -15.12
CA ALA A 74 -1.90 0.93 -14.08
C ALA A 74 -0.92 -0.20 -14.45
N LYS A 75 -0.83 -0.59 -15.72
CA LYS A 75 0.18 -1.56 -16.18
C LYS A 75 1.60 -1.01 -16.05
N GLU A 76 1.81 0.25 -16.42
CA GLU A 76 3.11 0.91 -16.25
C GLU A 76 3.50 1.04 -14.78
N ALA A 77 2.54 1.37 -13.91
CA ALA A 77 2.71 1.37 -12.46
C ALA A 77 3.03 -0.03 -11.93
N ARG A 78 2.31 -1.06 -12.38
CA ARG A 78 2.56 -2.46 -12.00
C ARG A 78 3.99 -2.88 -12.32
N SER A 79 4.49 -2.54 -13.51
CA SER A 79 5.89 -2.82 -13.86
C SER A 79 6.91 -2.06 -13.01
N ARG A 80 6.59 -0.87 -12.47
CA ARG A 80 7.47 -0.20 -11.51
C ARG A 80 7.49 -0.95 -10.17
N ILE A 81 6.32 -1.37 -9.69
CA ILE A 81 6.18 -2.12 -8.44
C ILE A 81 6.86 -3.49 -8.51
N GLU A 82 6.76 -4.18 -9.65
CA GLU A 82 7.45 -5.45 -9.89
C GLU A 82 8.98 -5.28 -9.84
N ARG A 83 9.53 -4.16 -10.31
CA ARG A 83 10.97 -3.88 -10.16
C ARG A 83 11.38 -3.65 -8.71
N ILE A 84 10.57 -2.92 -7.94
CA ILE A 84 10.81 -2.74 -6.50
C ILE A 84 10.83 -4.10 -5.81
N ALA A 85 9.88 -5.00 -6.12
CA ALA A 85 9.87 -6.35 -5.57
C ALA A 85 11.16 -7.13 -5.92
N GLN A 86 11.64 -7.01 -7.15
CA GLN A 86 12.89 -7.64 -7.58
C GLN A 86 14.11 -7.07 -6.83
N GLU A 87 14.15 -5.77 -6.61
CA GLU A 87 15.21 -5.12 -5.83
C GLU A 87 15.20 -5.60 -4.37
N VAL A 88 14.02 -5.70 -3.74
CA VAL A 88 13.87 -6.26 -2.39
C VAL A 88 14.42 -7.69 -2.34
N THR A 89 14.04 -8.55 -3.28
CA THR A 89 14.55 -9.93 -3.36
C THR A 89 16.07 -9.97 -3.49
N GLN A 90 16.65 -9.15 -4.37
CA GLN A 90 18.10 -9.11 -4.57
C GLN A 90 18.86 -8.67 -3.32
N LYS A 91 18.35 -7.67 -2.59
CA LYS A 91 18.97 -7.19 -1.35
C LYS A 91 19.00 -8.27 -0.28
N VAL A 92 17.88 -8.98 -0.12
CA VAL A 92 17.80 -10.12 0.79
C VAL A 92 18.74 -11.25 0.40
N GLU A 93 18.78 -11.64 -0.88
CA GLU A 93 19.69 -12.70 -1.37
C GLU A 93 21.17 -12.35 -1.18
N GLN A 94 21.52 -11.06 -1.17
CA GLN A 94 22.87 -10.57 -0.94
C GLN A 94 23.24 -10.44 0.54
N GLY A 95 22.27 -10.57 1.45
CA GLY A 95 22.45 -10.25 2.88
C GLY A 95 22.79 -8.77 3.12
N ASP A 96 22.31 -7.87 2.26
CA ASP A 96 22.52 -6.42 2.36
C ASP A 96 21.40 -5.80 3.20
N ASP A 97 21.48 -6.01 4.53
CA ASP A 97 20.45 -5.61 5.48
C ASP A 97 20.25 -4.08 5.52
N GLU A 98 21.32 -3.29 5.46
CA GLU A 98 21.27 -1.83 5.46
C GLU A 98 20.59 -1.30 4.18
N GLY A 99 20.98 -1.83 3.01
CA GLY A 99 20.34 -1.46 1.74
C GLY A 99 18.88 -1.92 1.64
N LEU A 100 18.52 -3.01 2.33
CA LEU A 100 17.15 -3.48 2.44
C LEU A 100 16.31 -2.56 3.34
N GLU A 101 16.83 -2.13 4.49
CA GLU A 101 16.16 -1.20 5.40
C GLU A 101 15.86 0.14 4.73
N GLU A 102 16.83 0.71 4.01
CA GLU A 102 16.64 1.94 3.23
C GLU A 102 15.52 1.78 2.19
N LEU A 103 15.53 0.65 1.46
CA LEU A 103 14.55 0.36 0.42
C LEU A 103 13.15 0.18 1.00
N LEU A 104 13.01 -0.56 2.09
CA LEU A 104 11.73 -0.77 2.78
C LEU A 104 11.18 0.52 3.37
N THR A 105 12.04 1.36 3.94
CA THR A 105 11.64 2.68 4.46
C THR A 105 11.12 3.58 3.35
N ALA A 106 11.82 3.62 2.21
CA ALA A 106 11.41 4.42 1.05
C ALA A 106 10.09 3.94 0.42
N TYR A 107 9.82 2.63 0.49
CA TYR A 107 8.68 1.99 -0.17
C TYR A 107 7.69 1.30 0.79
N ALA A 108 7.64 1.73 2.06
CA ALA A 108 6.81 1.09 3.09
C ALA A 108 5.33 0.97 2.68
N LEU A 109 4.81 1.98 1.97
CA LEU A 109 3.43 1.99 1.47
C LEU A 109 3.14 0.92 0.40
N PHE A 110 4.16 0.36 -0.24
CA PHE A 110 3.99 -0.73 -1.21
C PHE A 110 3.88 -2.10 -0.56
N LEU A 111 4.33 -2.28 0.69
CA LEU A 111 4.34 -3.58 1.34
C LEU A 111 2.97 -4.28 1.37
N PRO A 112 1.86 -3.62 1.76
CA PRO A 112 0.53 -4.25 1.72
C PRO A 112 0.17 -4.75 0.32
N LEU A 113 0.47 -3.96 -0.70
CA LEU A 113 0.14 -4.29 -2.08
C LEU A 113 1.06 -5.38 -2.64
N LEU A 114 2.35 -5.36 -2.32
CA LEU A 114 3.31 -6.39 -2.72
C LEU A 114 2.95 -7.77 -2.16
N MET A 115 2.54 -7.82 -0.88
CA MET A 115 2.03 -9.05 -0.25
C MET A 115 0.73 -9.52 -0.91
N HIS A 116 -0.20 -8.59 -1.15
CA HIS A 116 -1.47 -8.89 -1.80
C HIS A 116 -1.29 -9.45 -3.22
N LEU A 117 -0.31 -8.94 -3.97
CA LEU A 117 0.05 -9.42 -5.31
C LEU A 117 0.91 -10.70 -5.30
N HIS A 118 1.25 -11.23 -4.12
CA HIS A 118 2.17 -12.37 -3.96
C HIS A 118 3.54 -12.16 -4.63
N LEU A 119 4.03 -10.90 -4.62
CA LEU A 119 5.34 -10.55 -5.19
C LEU A 119 6.50 -10.76 -4.21
N LEU A 120 6.20 -10.98 -2.93
CA LEU A 120 7.15 -11.34 -1.89
C LEU A 120 6.86 -12.79 -1.45
N ASP A 121 7.87 -13.66 -1.49
CA ASP A 121 7.74 -15.07 -1.06
C ASP A 121 7.66 -15.16 0.48
N VAL A 122 6.99 -16.19 1.00
CA VAL A 122 6.93 -16.52 2.42
C VAL A 122 8.32 -16.67 3.03
N ALA A 123 9.28 -17.23 2.27
CA ALA A 123 10.67 -17.33 2.72
C ALA A 123 11.33 -15.95 2.92
N LEU A 124 11.00 -14.99 2.06
CA LEU A 124 11.46 -13.61 2.15
C LEU A 124 10.82 -12.90 3.36
N LEU A 125 9.53 -13.14 3.58
CA LEU A 125 8.78 -12.59 4.72
C LEU A 125 9.31 -13.12 6.07
N GLN A 126 9.80 -14.35 6.13
CA GLN A 126 10.45 -14.89 7.34
C GLN A 126 11.77 -14.18 7.64
N GLN A 127 12.59 -13.92 6.62
CA GLN A 127 13.83 -13.18 6.78
C GLN A 127 13.58 -11.71 7.17
N LEU A 128 12.54 -11.08 6.60
CA LEU A 128 12.09 -9.75 7.04
C LEU A 128 11.55 -9.75 8.48
N GLY A 129 10.88 -10.83 8.89
CA GLY A 129 10.39 -11.01 10.25
C GLY A 129 11.50 -11.20 11.28
N ASP A 130 12.63 -11.79 10.88
CA ASP A 130 13.83 -11.89 11.72
C ASP A 130 14.56 -10.54 11.84
N ILE A 131 14.38 -9.62 10.88
CA ILE A 131 14.83 -8.21 10.96
C ILE A 131 13.90 -7.37 11.87
N ASN A 132 12.76 -7.91 12.30
CA ASN A 132 11.75 -7.20 13.09
C ASN A 132 12.11 -7.06 14.58
N ASP A 133 13.29 -6.51 14.87
CA ASP A 133 13.51 -5.61 16.01
C ASP A 133 13.09 -4.16 15.66
N TRP A 134 12.58 -3.91 14.45
CA TRP A 134 12.28 -2.57 13.94
C TRP A 134 10.99 -1.91 14.47
N ALA A 135 10.35 -2.40 15.53
CA ALA A 135 9.25 -1.62 16.12
C ALA A 135 9.84 -0.28 16.61
N PRO A 136 9.44 0.90 16.07
CA PRO A 136 9.87 2.15 16.66
C PRO A 136 9.36 2.14 18.09
N GLU A 137 10.28 2.10 19.06
CA GLU A 137 9.94 2.18 20.47
C GLU A 137 9.03 3.39 20.63
N GLY A 138 7.75 3.11 20.90
CA GLY A 138 6.80 4.13 21.26
C GLY A 138 7.35 4.78 22.51
N GLU A 139 7.53 6.11 22.44
CA GLU A 139 7.88 6.97 23.56
C GLU A 139 7.21 6.45 24.84
N GLU A 140 8.04 6.02 25.80
CA GLU A 140 7.59 5.87 27.18
C GLU A 140 7.05 7.23 27.63
N SER A 141 5.73 7.35 27.61
CA SER A 141 5.02 8.38 28.35
C SER A 141 5.17 8.02 29.82
N GLY A 142 6.27 8.48 30.41
CA GLY A 142 6.47 8.51 31.85
C GLY A 142 5.51 9.51 32.48
N ASP A 143 4.26 9.11 32.65
CA ASP A 143 3.35 9.72 33.63
C ASP A 143 3.55 9.00 34.97
N GLU A 144 4.63 9.33 35.67
CA GLU A 144 4.71 9.15 37.13
C GLU A 144 3.92 10.28 37.79
N LEU A 145 2.61 10.07 37.96
CA LEU A 145 1.85 10.74 39.00
C LEU A 145 1.65 9.73 40.14
N GLU A 146 2.68 9.56 40.97
CA GLU A 146 2.48 8.95 42.28
C GLU A 146 1.77 9.95 43.20
N ASP A 147 0.50 9.63 43.43
CA ASP A 147 -0.36 10.14 44.48
C ASP A 147 0.37 10.21 45.83
N THR A 148 0.71 11.42 46.27
CA THR A 148 1.09 11.66 47.66
C THR A 148 -0.16 11.82 48.51
N TRP A 149 -0.69 10.71 49.00
CA TRP A 149 -1.57 10.67 50.16
C TRP A 149 -1.09 9.58 51.12
N ILE A 150 -0.41 9.99 52.18
CA ILE A 150 -0.51 9.55 53.60
C ILE A 150 0.44 10.43 54.44
#